data_AF-A0A966T9X7-F1
#
_entry.id   AF-A0A966T9X7-F1
#
_cell.length_a   1.000
_cell.length_b   1.000
_cell.length_c   1.000
_cell.angle_alpha   90.00
_cell.angle_beta   90.00
_cell.angle_gamma   90.00
#
_symmetry.space_group_name_H-M   'P 1'
#
loop_
_entity.id
_entity.type
_entity.pdbx_description
1 polymer ?
#
loop_
_entity_poly.entity_id
_entity_poly.type
_entity_poly.pdbx_seq_one_letter_code
_entity_poly.pdbx_strand_id
1 'polypeptide(L)'
;MPVDQNALATWANAVTVSRILVSPLLFIVVPDDNAGSWLAAWLWFGLCVSDVLDGYLARRHGTTKSGAFLDPLADKVLVLGAMFTLVSRDMFGIWPVVIIAVREVVVSIYRVVVGARGVSVPASRIAKVKTLSQQVSVGFALAPFSA
;
A
#
# COMPACT_ATOMS: atom_id res chain seq x y z
N MET A 1 -22.60 16.31 5.26
CA MET A 1 -23.60 15.25 4.99
C MET A 1 -22.89 13.92 5.16
N PRO A 2 -23.44 12.96 5.92
CA PRO A 2 -22.90 11.60 5.92
C PRO A 2 -22.98 11.06 4.49
N VAL A 3 -21.85 10.62 3.95
CA VAL A 3 -21.80 9.95 2.66
C VAL A 3 -22.59 8.65 2.76
N ASP A 4 -23.40 8.36 1.74
CA ASP A 4 -24.11 7.08 1.63
C ASP A 4 -23.11 5.92 1.72
N GLN A 5 -23.36 4.94 2.58
CA GLN A 5 -22.46 3.79 2.79
C GLN A 5 -22.28 2.94 1.53
N ASN A 6 -23.24 3.00 0.61
CA ASN A 6 -23.20 2.33 -0.69
C ASN A 6 -22.64 3.23 -1.81
N ALA A 7 -22.24 4.47 -1.51
CA ALA A 7 -21.64 5.36 -2.49
C ALA A 7 -20.32 4.78 -3.01
N LEU A 8 -20.25 4.62 -4.33
CA LEU A 8 -19.05 4.18 -5.03
C LEU A 8 -18.14 5.37 -5.34
N ALA A 9 -18.73 6.49 -5.78
CA ALA A 9 -18.02 7.71 -6.14
C ALA A 9 -17.88 8.64 -4.94
N THR A 10 -16.77 8.52 -4.20
CA THR A 10 -16.38 9.44 -3.13
C THR A 10 -14.98 9.96 -3.38
N TRP A 11 -14.64 11.13 -2.84
CA TRP A 11 -13.29 11.68 -2.97
C TRP A 11 -12.23 10.75 -2.38
N ALA A 12 -12.53 10.04 -1.29
CA ALA A 12 -11.63 9.04 -0.71
C ALA A 12 -11.42 7.88 -1.70
N ASN A 13 -12.49 7.27 -2.20
CA ASN A 13 -12.39 6.15 -3.14
C ASN A 13 -11.69 6.55 -4.45
N ALA A 14 -11.88 7.79 -4.92
CA ALA A 14 -11.21 8.29 -6.12
C ALA A 14 -9.68 8.34 -5.92
N VAL A 15 -9.21 8.71 -4.73
CA VAL A 15 -7.79 8.70 -4.37
C VAL A 15 -7.26 7.27 -4.25
N THR A 16 -8.03 6.35 -3.63
CA THR A 16 -7.64 4.94 -3.54
C THR A 16 -7.53 4.28 -4.92
N VAL A 17 -8.51 4.53 -5.80
CA VAL A 17 -8.51 4.01 -7.18
C VAL A 17 -7.39 4.62 -8.00
N SER A 18 -7.15 5.93 -7.88
CA SER A 18 -6.04 6.56 -8.58
C SER A 18 -4.70 5.99 -8.13
N ARG A 19 -4.52 5.66 -6.85
CA ARG A 19 -3.33 4.95 -6.35
C ARG A 19 -3.15 3.60 -7.04
N ILE A 20 -4.21 2.79 -7.16
CA ILE A 20 -4.13 1.49 -7.86
C ILE A 20 -3.69 1.69 -9.31
N LEU A 21 -4.20 2.71 -10.00
CA LEU A 21 -3.86 3.01 -11.39
C LEU A 21 -2.45 3.57 -11.57
N VAL A 22 -1.95 4.36 -10.60
CA VAL A 22 -0.62 4.98 -10.65
C VAL A 22 0.47 4.02 -10.15
N SER A 23 0.15 3.04 -9.30
CA SER A 23 1.14 2.10 -8.75
C SER A 23 1.95 1.36 -9.84
N PRO A 24 1.36 0.87 -10.95
CA PRO A 24 2.12 0.30 -12.07
C PRO A 24 3.15 1.25 -12.70
N LEU A 25 2.86 2.55 -12.73
CA LEU A 25 3.80 3.55 -13.26
C LEU A 25 5.08 3.60 -12.41
N LEU A 26 4.95 3.49 -11.09
CA LEU A 26 6.11 3.38 -10.19
C LEU A 26 7.02 2.23 -10.62
N PHE A 27 6.46 1.05 -10.91
CA PHE A 27 7.23 -0.15 -11.24
C PHE A 27 8.02 -0.02 -12.54
N ILE A 28 7.49 0.75 -13.50
CA ILE A 28 8.13 1.04 -14.78
C ILE A 28 9.27 2.05 -14.60
N VAL A 29 9.08 3.05 -13.73
CA VAL A 29 10.03 4.15 -13.51
C VAL A 29 11.26 3.72 -12.71
N VAL A 30 11.21 2.62 -11.97
CA VAL A 30 12.41 2.04 -11.34
C VAL A 30 13.43 1.70 -12.44
N PRO A 31 14.72 2.06 -12.30
CA PRO A 31 15.77 1.69 -13.25
C PRO A 31 16.23 0.22 -13.13
N ASP A 32 16.75 -0.35 -14.23
CA ASP A 32 17.24 -1.74 -14.30
C ASP A 32 18.65 -1.94 -13.73
N ASP A 33 19.33 -0.87 -13.35
CA ASP A 33 20.75 -0.84 -13.00
C ASP A 33 21.03 -0.90 -11.49
N ASN A 34 20.03 -1.23 -10.67
CA ASN A 34 20.12 -1.25 -9.20
C ASN A 34 20.55 0.10 -8.58
N ALA A 35 20.60 1.18 -9.37
CA ALA A 35 21.05 2.49 -8.89
C ALA A 35 19.96 3.24 -8.11
N GLY A 36 18.69 2.82 -8.22
CA GLY A 36 17.56 3.58 -7.73
C GLY A 36 17.31 4.85 -8.55
N SER A 37 16.25 5.60 -8.24
CA SER A 37 15.90 6.83 -8.94
C SER A 37 15.19 7.79 -8.02
N TRP A 38 15.66 9.04 -7.98
CA TRP A 38 14.96 10.11 -7.27
C TRP A 38 13.52 10.24 -7.76
N LEU A 39 13.24 10.04 -9.05
CA LEU A 39 11.88 10.07 -9.57
C LEU A 39 11.02 8.95 -8.97
N ALA A 40 11.53 7.73 -8.89
CA ALA A 40 10.83 6.60 -8.27
C ALA A 40 10.61 6.83 -6.77
N ALA A 41 11.61 7.38 -6.07
CA ALA A 41 11.51 7.73 -4.65
C ALA A 41 10.45 8.82 -4.39
N TRP A 42 10.41 9.87 -5.21
CA TRP A 42 9.40 10.94 -5.10
C TRP A 42 7.99 10.42 -5.41
N LEU A 43 7.84 9.57 -6.43
CA LEU A 43 6.57 8.91 -6.74
C LEU A 43 6.11 8.00 -5.60
N TRP A 44 7.02 7.20 -5.03
CA TRP A 44 6.74 6.36 -3.86
C TRP A 44 6.26 7.17 -2.67
N PHE A 45 6.96 8.27 -2.36
CA PHE A 45 6.58 9.16 -1.28
C PHE A 45 5.20 9.78 -1.51
N GLY A 46 4.93 10.27 -2.73
CA GLY A 46 3.60 10.79 -3.10
C GLY A 46 2.48 9.76 -2.95
N LEU A 47 2.72 8.51 -3.34
CA LEU A 47 1.78 7.41 -3.18
C LEU A 47 1.53 7.09 -1.70
N CYS A 48 2.57 7.07 -0.86
CA CYS A 48 2.42 6.91 0.59
C CYS A 48 1.63 8.06 1.22
N VAL A 49 1.90 9.32 0.82
CA VAL A 49 1.16 10.49 1.32
C VAL A 49 -0.32 10.44 0.89
N SER A 50 -0.61 9.93 -0.30
CA SER A 50 -1.99 9.77 -0.77
C SER A 50 -2.84 8.88 0.15
N ASP A 51 -2.23 7.92 0.87
CA ASP A 51 -2.87 7.03 1.87
C ASP A 51 -3.20 7.73 3.19
N VAL A 52 -2.51 8.80 3.47
CA VAL A 52 -2.85 9.65 4.60
C VAL A 52 -4.03 10.56 4.23
N LEU A 53 -4.07 11.01 2.98
CA LEU A 53 -5.07 11.94 2.47
C LEU A 53 -6.45 11.30 2.30
N ASP A 54 -6.55 10.10 1.70
CA ASP A 54 -7.83 9.38 1.58
C ASP A 54 -8.39 9.01 2.96
N GLY A 55 -7.56 8.57 3.90
CA GLY A 55 -7.95 8.27 5.28
C GLY A 55 -8.40 9.53 6.03
N TYR A 56 -7.78 10.69 5.77
CA TYR A 56 -8.26 11.97 6.30
C TYR A 56 -9.63 12.35 5.73
N LEU A 57 -9.81 12.21 4.41
CA LEU A 57 -11.09 12.44 3.74
C LEU A 57 -12.20 11.51 4.24
N ALA A 58 -11.90 10.22 4.40
CA ALA A 58 -12.83 9.22 4.92
C ALA A 58 -13.26 9.54 6.37
N ARG A 59 -12.34 10.01 7.22
CA ARG A 59 -12.66 10.47 8.58
C ARG A 59 -13.54 11.71 8.60
N ARG A 60 -13.38 12.62 7.63
CA ARG A 60 -14.13 13.89 7.55
C ARG A 60 -15.49 13.76 6.89
N HIS A 61 -15.63 12.88 5.89
CA HIS A 61 -16.84 12.77 5.07
C HIS A 61 -17.66 11.49 5.33
N GLY A 62 -17.08 10.51 6.03
CA GLY A 62 -17.72 9.23 6.33
C GLY A 62 -17.08 8.07 5.54
N THR A 63 -17.03 6.89 6.17
CA THR A 63 -16.49 5.68 5.58
C THR A 63 -17.53 4.97 4.71
N THR A 64 -17.09 4.40 3.59
CA THR A 64 -17.94 3.60 2.68
C THR A 64 -17.53 2.13 2.71
N LYS A 65 -18.45 1.22 2.36
CA LYS A 65 -18.14 -0.21 2.25
C LYS A 65 -17.12 -0.49 1.13
N SER A 66 -17.21 0.29 0.05
CA SER A 66 -16.29 0.26 -1.09
C SER A 66 -14.88 0.67 -0.67
N GLY A 67 -14.73 1.80 0.04
CA GLY A 67 -13.43 2.24 0.57
C GLY A 67 -12.79 1.22 1.52
N ALA A 68 -13.59 0.64 2.44
CA ALA A 68 -13.10 -0.38 3.37
C ALA A 68 -12.54 -1.65 2.68
N PHE A 69 -12.94 -1.93 1.44
CA PHE A 69 -12.39 -3.00 0.61
C PHE A 69 -11.25 -2.52 -0.29
N LEU A 70 -11.38 -1.33 -0.89
CA LEU A 70 -10.41 -0.77 -1.82
C LEU A 70 -9.10 -0.39 -1.13
N ASP A 71 -9.14 0.19 0.08
CA ASP A 71 -7.92 0.66 0.76
C ASP A 71 -6.95 -0.50 1.05
N PRO A 72 -7.37 -1.64 1.65
CA PRO A 72 -6.48 -2.79 1.86
C PRO A 72 -6.02 -3.48 0.58
N LEU A 73 -6.73 -3.28 -0.54
CA LEU A 73 -6.33 -3.79 -1.84
C LEU A 73 -5.24 -2.90 -2.45
N ALA A 74 -5.47 -1.58 -2.46
CA ALA A 74 -4.53 -0.58 -2.95
C ALA A 74 -3.19 -0.65 -2.22
N ASP A 75 -3.22 -0.76 -0.89
CA ASP A 75 -2.02 -0.90 -0.06
C ASP A 75 -1.19 -2.12 -0.48
N LYS A 76 -1.82 -3.29 -0.68
CA LYS A 76 -1.12 -4.51 -1.11
C LYS A 76 -0.55 -4.40 -2.51
N VAL A 77 -1.32 -3.85 -3.45
CA VAL A 77 -0.86 -3.67 -4.84
C VAL A 77 0.38 -2.78 -4.86
N LEU A 78 0.35 -1.67 -4.12
CA LEU A 78 1.46 -0.75 -4.03
C LEU A 78 2.69 -1.39 -3.37
N VAL A 79 2.53 -1.93 -2.17
CA VAL A 79 3.66 -2.43 -1.36
C VAL A 79 4.25 -3.71 -1.93
N LEU A 80 3.42 -4.71 -2.25
CA LEU A 80 3.93 -5.96 -2.82
C LEU A 80 4.46 -5.73 -4.23
N GLY A 81 3.77 -4.94 -5.05
CA GLY A 81 4.24 -4.62 -6.40
C GLY A 81 5.59 -3.91 -6.38
N ALA A 82 5.79 -2.96 -5.46
CA ALA A 82 7.09 -2.29 -5.30
C ALA A 82 8.17 -3.28 -4.85
N MET A 83 7.88 -4.16 -3.88
CA MET A 83 8.85 -5.15 -3.41
C MET A 83 9.22 -6.17 -4.50
N PHE A 84 8.25 -6.67 -5.28
CA PHE A 84 8.53 -7.57 -6.39
C PHE A 84 9.29 -6.88 -7.53
N THR A 85 9.04 -5.59 -7.76
CA THR A 85 9.85 -4.79 -8.70
C THR A 85 11.29 -4.68 -8.20
N LEU A 86 11.49 -4.39 -6.91
CA LEU A 86 12.83 -4.34 -6.32
C LEU A 86 13.55 -5.70 -6.38
N VAL A 87 12.83 -6.82 -6.31
CA VAL A 87 13.39 -8.16 -6.57
C VAL A 87 13.80 -8.31 -8.02
N SER A 88 12.98 -7.84 -8.97
CA SER A 88 13.33 -7.94 -10.39
C SER A 88 14.49 -7.03 -10.81
N ARG A 89 14.84 -6.02 -9.99
CA ARG A 89 16.00 -5.15 -10.22
C ARG A 89 17.20 -5.51 -9.33
N ASP A 90 17.21 -6.74 -8.79
CA ASP A 90 18.27 -7.28 -7.92
C ASP A 90 18.57 -6.46 -6.65
N MET A 91 17.66 -5.57 -6.24
CA MET A 91 17.83 -4.76 -5.02
C MET A 91 17.44 -5.57 -3.77
N PHE A 92 16.42 -6.43 -3.89
CA PHE A 92 15.92 -7.30 -2.82
C PHE A 92 16.03 -8.79 -3.17
N GLY A 93 16.31 -9.62 -2.18
CA GLY A 93 16.22 -11.08 -2.32
C GLY A 93 14.76 -11.56 -2.45
N ILE A 94 14.52 -12.53 -3.33
CA ILE A 94 13.18 -13.10 -3.56
C ILE A 94 12.56 -13.74 -2.30
N TRP A 95 13.36 -14.45 -1.49
CA TRP A 95 12.86 -15.20 -0.34
C TRP A 95 12.23 -14.31 0.75
N PRO A 96 12.88 -13.22 1.22
CA PRO A 96 12.24 -12.26 2.12
C PRO A 96 10.91 -11.73 1.59
N VAL A 97 10.85 -11.34 0.31
CA VAL A 97 9.66 -10.75 -0.30
C VAL A 97 8.51 -11.76 -0.38
N VAL A 98 8.79 -13.00 -0.78
CA VAL A 98 7.78 -14.07 -0.82
C VAL A 98 7.22 -14.37 0.57
N ILE A 99 8.06 -14.46 1.60
CA ILE A 99 7.61 -14.69 2.98
C ILE A 99 6.68 -13.56 3.44
N ILE A 100 7.05 -12.31 3.16
CA ILE A 100 6.24 -11.14 3.50
C ILE A 100 4.91 -11.16 2.74
N ALA A 101 4.93 -11.45 1.44
CA ALA A 101 3.74 -11.52 0.60
C ALA A 101 2.75 -12.59 1.10
N VAL A 102 3.23 -13.81 1.34
CA VAL A 102 2.41 -14.91 1.87
C VAL A 102 1.80 -14.51 3.22
N ARG A 103 2.59 -13.94 4.13
CA ARG A 103 2.11 -13.46 5.44
C ARG A 103 1.01 -12.41 5.28
N GLU A 104 1.18 -11.44 4.38
CA GLU A 104 0.21 -10.36 4.18
C GLU A 104 -1.12 -10.86 3.62
N VAL A 105 -1.08 -11.81 2.69
CA VAL A 105 -2.27 -12.46 2.15
C VAL A 105 -2.98 -13.28 3.24
N VAL A 106 -2.25 -14.13 3.97
CA VAL A 106 -2.81 -14.97 5.05
C VAL A 106 -3.46 -14.13 6.15
N VAL A 107 -2.78 -13.09 6.63
CA VAL A 107 -3.32 -12.21 7.69
C VAL A 107 -4.54 -11.43 7.19
N SER A 108 -4.56 -11.05 5.91
CA SER A 108 -5.71 -10.35 5.32
C SER A 108 -6.93 -11.25 5.22
N ILE A 109 -6.74 -12.48 4.73
CA ILE A 109 -7.81 -13.49 4.69
C ILE A 109 -8.31 -13.78 6.11
N TYR A 110 -7.39 -13.97 7.06
CA TYR A 110 -7.75 -14.19 8.46
C TYR A 110 -8.63 -13.05 9.01
N ARG A 111 -8.25 -11.79 8.77
CA ARG A 111 -9.01 -10.63 9.23
C ARG A 111 -10.41 -10.57 8.59
N VAL A 112 -10.52 -10.90 7.30
CA VAL A 112 -11.81 -10.95 6.59
C VAL A 112 -12.71 -12.04 7.17
N VAL A 113 -12.18 -13.25 7.36
CA VAL A 113 -12.95 -14.40 7.87
C VAL A 113 -13.40 -14.17 9.31
N VAL A 114 -12.53 -13.65 10.17
CA VAL A 114 -12.88 -13.37 11.58
C VAL A 114 -13.83 -12.16 11.69
N GLY A 115 -13.62 -11.14 10.86
CA GLY A 115 -14.52 -9.99 10.77
C GLY A 115 -15.93 -10.37 10.33
N ALA A 116 -16.06 -11.32 9.38
CA ALA A 116 -17.35 -11.85 8.96
C ALA A 116 -18.11 -12.59 10.10
N ARG A 117 -17.41 -13.04 11.14
CA ARG A 117 -18.00 -13.66 12.34
C ARG A 117 -18.34 -12.63 13.44
N GLY A 118 -18.26 -11.33 13.14
CA GLY A 118 -18.57 -10.25 14.09
C GLY A 118 -17.44 -9.91 15.07
N VAL A 119 -16.26 -10.52 14.93
CA VAL A 119 -15.11 -10.22 15.78
C VAL A 119 -14.22 -9.19 15.07
N SER A 120 -14.17 -7.98 15.62
CA SER A 120 -13.25 -6.94 15.15
C SER A 120 -11.83 -7.28 15.59
N VAL A 121 -10.91 -7.40 14.62
CA VAL A 121 -9.47 -7.61 14.87
C VAL A 121 -8.73 -6.29 14.62
N PRO A 122 -8.54 -5.44 15.63
CA PRO A 122 -7.85 -4.17 15.47
C PRO A 122 -6.37 -4.38 15.13
N ALA A 123 -5.79 -3.43 14.40
CA ALA A 123 -4.36 -3.44 14.12
C ALA A 123 -3.55 -3.19 15.41
N SER A 124 -2.63 -4.11 15.72
CA SER A 124 -1.72 -3.96 16.86
C SER A 124 -0.66 -2.89 16.59
N ARG A 125 -0.03 -2.37 17.65
CA ARG A 125 1.11 -1.43 17.51
C ARG A 125 2.26 -2.03 16.70
N ILE A 126 2.53 -3.32 16.88
CA ILE A 126 3.54 -4.06 16.13
C ILE A 126 3.21 -4.09 14.64
N ALA A 127 1.93 -4.25 14.27
CA ALA A 127 1.52 -4.22 12.87
C ALA A 127 1.79 -2.84 12.22
N LYS A 128 1.56 -1.74 12.96
CA LYS A 128 1.87 -0.39 12.48
C LYS A 128 3.37 -0.17 12.28
N VAL A 129 4.19 -0.60 13.24
CA VAL A 129 5.66 -0.51 13.12
C VAL A 129 6.17 -1.33 11.95
N LYS A 130 5.63 -2.54 11.72
CA LYS A 130 5.97 -3.35 10.54
C LYS A 130 5.69 -2.56 9.25
N THR A 131 4.48 -2.05 9.07
CA THR A 131 4.11 -1.35 7.83
C THR A 131 5.00 -0.13 7.61
N LEU A 132 5.27 0.66 8.66
CA LEU A 132 6.19 1.80 8.57
C LEU A 132 7.60 1.35 8.17
N SER A 133 8.13 0.30 8.81
CA SER A 133 9.47 -0.22 8.49
C SER A 133 9.57 -0.69 7.04
N GLN A 134 8.55 -1.37 6.53
CA GLN A 134 8.49 -1.86 5.15
C GLN A 134 8.40 -0.72 4.14
N GLN A 135 7.57 0.30 4.41
CA GLN A 135 7.45 1.47 3.55
C GLN A 135 8.75 2.29 3.49
N VAL A 136 9.42 2.42 4.63
CA VAL A 136 10.72 3.08 4.75
C VAL A 136 11.80 2.28 4.01
N SER A 137 11.85 0.95 4.18
CA SER A 137 12.79 0.09 3.45
C SER A 137 12.64 0.20 1.93
N VAL A 138 11.41 0.18 1.41
CA VAL A 138 11.15 0.38 -0.03
C VAL A 138 11.58 1.78 -0.47
N GLY A 139 11.24 2.81 0.31
CA GLY A 139 11.64 4.19 0.00
C GLY A 139 13.15 4.39 -0.04
N PHE A 140 13.89 3.78 0.90
CA PHE A 140 15.36 3.80 0.91
C PHE A 140 15.96 3.06 -0.28
N ALA A 141 15.40 1.91 -0.66
CA ALA A 141 15.88 1.16 -1.83
C ALA A 141 15.63 1.93 -3.14
N LEU A 142 14.52 2.66 -3.24
CA LEU A 142 14.23 3.46 -4.43
C LEU A 142 15.08 4.74 -4.51
N ALA A 143 15.53 5.27 -3.38
CA ALA A 143 16.38 6.45 -3.36
C ALA A 143 17.82 6.07 -3.74
N PRO A 144 18.48 6.80 -4.65
CA PRO A 144 19.80 6.45 -5.16
C PRO A 144 20.94 6.78 -4.17
N PHE A 145 20.75 6.50 -2.88
CA PHE A 145 21.79 6.69 -1.86
C PHE A 145 22.87 5.62 -1.92
N SER A 146 22.62 4.51 -2.63
CA SER A 146 23.48 3.33 -2.72
C SER A 146 24.21 3.17 -4.06
N ALA A 147 24.12 4.16 -4.96
CA ALA A 147 24.83 4.18 -6.24
C ALA A 147 26.11 5.02 -6.18
#